data_AF-A0A2V6J2J7-F1
#
_entry.id   AF-A0A2V6J2J7-F1
#
_cell.length_a   1.000
_cell.length_b   1.000
_cell.length_c   1.000
_cell.angle_alpha   90.00
_cell.angle_beta   90.00
_cell.angle_gamma   90.00
#
_symmetry.space_group_name_H-M   'P 1'
#
loop_
_entity.id
_entity.type
_entity.pdbx_description
1 polymer ?
#
loop_
_entity_poly.entity_id
_entity_poly.type
_entity_poly.pdbx_seq_one_letter_code
_entity_poly.pdbx_strand_id
1 'polypeptide(L)'
;MAKKFWPNEDAVGKRIVMGGMSSDPKWITIVGIVGDIRHAGLDIEPKPEMYVPFAQDPYKSMIFAVRGAEDPTTLASAVRTQIQSIDPGLPLANIRTFYAVIAESVAPRRLSVVLLGVFAAVAVLLASVGIYGLMSFLVVQRTHEIGVRMALGAQRADVMRLVIGRALKLIAIGTAVGLMMALFSTRALQALLYRVSAIDLPTFFFVTFVLALVALAASYLPAQRATRADPMVALSHNP
;
A
#
# COMPACT_ATOMS: atom_id res chain seq x y z
N MET A 1 -0.94 22.78 -18.25
CA MET A 1 -0.34 23.86 -19.10
C MET A 1 -0.90 25.23 -18.79
N ALA A 2 -2.22 25.44 -18.88
CA ALA A 2 -2.88 26.74 -18.64
C ALA A 2 -2.47 27.40 -17.32
N LYS A 3 -2.63 26.68 -16.19
CA LYS A 3 -2.24 27.17 -14.84
C LYS A 3 -0.77 27.60 -14.71
N LYS A 4 0.13 27.02 -15.51
CA LYS A 4 1.58 27.29 -15.43
C LYS A 4 1.98 28.55 -16.18
N PHE A 5 1.39 28.78 -17.36
CA PHE A 5 1.76 29.89 -18.25
C PHE A 5 0.83 31.10 -18.14
N TRP A 6 -0.40 30.90 -17.66
CA TRP A 6 -1.38 31.96 -17.38
C TRP A 6 -1.94 31.80 -15.97
N PRO A 7 -1.12 32.03 -14.94
CA PRO A 7 -1.61 32.03 -13.56
C PRO A 7 -2.65 33.15 -13.39
N ASN A 8 -3.84 32.80 -12.88
CA ASN A 8 -4.94 33.74 -12.61
C ASN A 8 -5.55 34.44 -13.85
N GLU A 9 -5.27 33.96 -15.06
CA GLU A 9 -5.86 34.51 -16.29
C GLU A 9 -6.49 33.40 -17.14
N ASP A 10 -7.48 33.76 -17.96
CA ASP A 10 -8.03 32.84 -18.94
C ASP A 10 -7.04 32.65 -20.11
N ALA A 11 -6.73 31.41 -20.43
CA ALA A 11 -5.84 31.07 -21.54
C ALA A 11 -6.58 30.96 -22.87
N VAL A 12 -7.91 30.85 -22.87
CA VAL A 12 -8.72 30.75 -24.10
C VAL A 12 -8.62 32.05 -24.90
N GLY A 13 -8.50 31.93 -26.22
CA GLY A 13 -8.32 33.04 -27.16
C GLY A 13 -6.87 33.54 -27.30
N LYS A 14 -5.97 33.15 -26.38
CA LYS A 14 -4.54 33.48 -26.47
C LYS A 14 -3.84 32.63 -27.51
N ARG A 15 -2.66 33.06 -27.95
CA ARG A 15 -1.87 32.39 -28.99
C ARG A 15 -0.53 31.87 -28.45
N ILE A 16 -0.10 30.75 -29.00
CA ILE A 16 1.23 30.16 -28.75
C ILE A 16 1.90 29.81 -30.09
N VAL A 17 3.22 29.62 -30.04
CA VAL A 17 4.02 29.16 -31.20
C VAL A 17 4.58 27.78 -30.88
N MET A 18 4.48 26.86 -31.84
CA MET A 18 5.14 25.55 -31.82
C MET A 18 6.40 25.62 -32.69
N GLY A 19 7.55 25.13 -32.19
CA GLY A 19 8.74 24.88 -33.02
C GLY A 19 9.97 25.80 -32.82
N GLY A 20 10.02 26.65 -31.80
CA GLY A 20 11.19 27.51 -31.53
C GLY A 20 11.32 28.69 -32.51
N MET A 21 12.44 29.42 -32.47
CA MET A 21 12.67 30.65 -33.25
C MET A 21 12.83 30.35 -34.75
N SER A 22 11.72 30.16 -35.47
CA SER A 22 11.68 30.29 -36.92
C SER A 22 11.46 31.76 -37.32
N SER A 23 11.97 32.15 -38.49
CA SER A 23 11.77 33.49 -39.06
C SER A 23 10.30 33.80 -39.36
N ASP A 24 9.46 32.77 -39.48
CA ASP A 24 8.01 32.84 -39.66
C ASP A 24 7.32 31.82 -38.72
N PRO A 25 6.97 32.22 -37.49
CA PRO A 25 6.39 31.31 -36.51
C PRO A 25 4.90 31.07 -36.77
N LYS A 26 4.51 29.79 -36.86
CA LYS A 26 3.10 29.39 -36.99
C LYS A 26 2.39 29.57 -35.65
N TRP A 27 1.61 30.65 -35.54
CA TRP A 27 0.78 30.93 -34.38
C TRP A 27 -0.47 30.04 -34.36
N ILE A 28 -0.74 29.46 -33.20
CA ILE A 28 -1.96 28.67 -32.93
C ILE A 28 -2.74 29.31 -31.79
N THR A 29 -4.07 29.31 -31.91
CA THR A 29 -4.97 29.92 -30.92
C THR A 29 -5.54 28.84 -30.00
N ILE A 30 -5.55 29.12 -28.69
CA ILE A 30 -6.12 28.24 -27.68
C ILE A 30 -7.65 28.38 -27.75
N VAL A 31 -8.35 27.31 -28.09
CA VAL A 31 -9.83 27.31 -28.22
C VAL A 31 -10.54 26.67 -27.03
N GLY A 32 -9.81 26.02 -26.14
CA GLY A 32 -10.37 25.36 -24.97
C GLY A 32 -9.31 24.78 -24.03
N ILE A 33 -9.74 24.43 -22.83
CA ILE A 33 -8.91 23.83 -21.77
C ILE A 33 -9.61 22.57 -21.28
N VAL A 34 -8.86 21.48 -21.17
CA VAL A 34 -9.32 20.20 -20.61
C VAL A 34 -8.64 19.94 -19.27
N GLY A 35 -9.23 19.03 -18.47
CA GLY A 35 -8.63 18.60 -17.20
C GLY A 35 -7.30 17.87 -17.39
N ASP A 36 -6.49 17.82 -16.34
CA ASP A 36 -5.17 17.17 -16.39
C ASP A 36 -5.30 15.66 -16.62
N ILE A 37 -4.52 15.12 -17.56
CA ILE A 37 -4.45 13.69 -17.87
C ILE A 37 -3.08 13.15 -17.48
N ARG A 38 -3.05 11.94 -16.90
CA ARG A 38 -1.84 11.29 -16.40
C ARG A 38 -1.37 10.20 -17.35
N HIS A 39 -0.70 10.57 -18.44
CA HIS A 39 -0.25 9.63 -19.47
C HIS A 39 0.94 8.75 -19.06
N ALA A 40 1.84 9.25 -18.23
CA ALA A 40 3.10 8.55 -17.89
C ALA A 40 2.98 7.67 -16.63
N GLY A 41 1.84 7.67 -15.95
CA GLY A 41 1.62 6.99 -14.68
C GLY A 41 0.78 7.83 -13.72
N LEU A 42 0.03 7.17 -12.83
CA LEU A 42 -0.82 7.85 -11.84
C LEU A 42 -0.01 8.67 -10.81
N ASP A 43 1.26 8.33 -10.66
CA ASP A 43 2.24 8.89 -9.73
C ASP A 43 3.13 9.98 -10.35
N ILE A 44 3.08 10.17 -11.67
CA ILE A 44 3.84 11.20 -12.37
C ILE A 44 2.98 12.46 -12.52
N GLU A 45 3.56 13.61 -12.18
CA GLU A 45 2.87 14.89 -12.32
C GLU A 45 2.55 15.15 -13.81
N PRO A 46 1.30 15.54 -14.16
CA PRO A 46 0.92 15.87 -15.53
C PRO A 46 1.87 16.91 -16.11
N LYS A 47 2.52 16.57 -17.23
CA LYS A 47 3.35 17.53 -17.96
C LYS A 47 2.44 18.46 -18.77
N PRO A 48 2.92 19.66 -19.15
CA PRO A 48 2.18 20.51 -20.07
C PRO A 48 1.92 19.77 -21.39
N GLU A 49 0.65 19.59 -21.72
CA GLU A 49 0.17 18.93 -22.92
C GLU A 49 -0.86 19.80 -23.63
N MET A 50 -1.01 19.58 -24.92
CA MET A 50 -1.96 20.27 -25.79
C MET A 50 -2.47 19.30 -26.86
N TYR A 51 -3.71 19.53 -27.29
CA TYR A 51 -4.37 18.77 -28.32
C TYR A 51 -4.52 19.64 -29.57
N VAL A 52 -4.04 19.16 -30.71
CA VAL A 52 -4.17 19.82 -32.01
C VAL A 52 -5.03 18.95 -32.92
N PRO A 53 -6.02 19.52 -33.63
CA PRO A 53 -6.77 18.75 -34.61
C PRO A 53 -5.86 18.17 -35.68
N PHE A 54 -5.99 16.87 -35.95
CA PHE A 54 -5.17 16.17 -36.96
C PHE A 54 -5.19 16.84 -38.33
N ALA A 55 -6.33 17.42 -38.73
CA ALA A 55 -6.46 18.15 -40.00
C ALA A 55 -5.58 19.41 -40.10
N GLN A 56 -5.14 19.98 -38.97
CA GLN A 56 -4.28 21.18 -38.94
C GLN A 56 -2.79 20.84 -38.81
N ASP A 57 -2.49 19.66 -38.26
CA ASP A 57 -1.13 19.18 -38.04
C ASP A 57 -1.08 17.64 -38.15
N PRO A 58 -1.02 17.09 -39.38
CA PRO A 58 -1.02 15.65 -39.59
C PRO A 58 0.30 15.00 -39.16
N TYR A 59 0.23 13.96 -38.32
CA TYR A 59 1.38 13.16 -37.91
C TYR A 59 1.44 11.83 -38.67
N LYS A 60 2.65 11.34 -38.94
CA LYS A 60 2.88 10.06 -39.65
C LYS A 60 2.52 8.83 -38.82
N SER A 61 2.44 8.95 -37.50
CA SER A 61 1.95 7.91 -36.59
C SER A 61 0.66 8.37 -35.93
N MET A 62 -0.35 7.50 -35.92
CA MET A 62 -1.65 7.78 -35.34
C MET A 62 -2.15 6.56 -34.56
N ILE A 63 -2.69 6.81 -33.38
CA ILE A 63 -3.39 5.81 -32.59
C ILE A 63 -4.88 6.03 -32.79
N PHE A 64 -5.60 5.02 -33.25
CA PHE A 64 -7.04 5.05 -33.34
C PHE A 64 -7.65 4.56 -32.03
N ALA A 65 -8.37 5.45 -31.34
CA ALA A 65 -9.19 5.10 -30.20
C ALA A 65 -10.63 4.89 -30.68
N VAL A 66 -11.16 3.67 -30.48
CA VAL A 66 -12.54 3.33 -30.81
C VAL A 66 -13.30 3.06 -29.53
N ARG A 67 -14.49 3.64 -29.39
CA ARG A 67 -15.41 3.40 -28.27
C ARG A 67 -16.70 2.79 -28.81
N GLY A 68 -17.08 1.63 -28.29
CA GLY A 68 -18.33 0.94 -28.61
C GLY A 68 -18.92 0.30 -27.36
N ALA A 69 -20.18 -0.14 -27.46
CA ALA A 69 -20.89 -0.85 -26.39
C ALA A 69 -20.66 -2.38 -26.41
N GLU A 70 -20.13 -2.91 -27.51
CA GLU A 70 -19.85 -4.33 -27.70
C GLU A 70 -18.56 -4.79 -27.01
N ASP A 71 -18.34 -6.11 -26.98
CA ASP A 71 -17.12 -6.69 -26.45
C ASP A 71 -15.87 -6.15 -27.21
N PRO A 72 -14.86 -5.60 -26.52
CA PRO A 72 -13.71 -4.98 -27.16
C PRO A 72 -12.92 -5.88 -28.12
N THR A 73 -12.94 -7.21 -27.92
CA THR A 73 -12.22 -8.15 -28.79
C THR A 73 -12.96 -8.37 -30.11
N THR A 74 -14.29 -8.42 -30.06
CA THR A 74 -15.15 -8.48 -31.25
C THR A 74 -15.04 -7.20 -32.06
N LEU A 75 -15.11 -6.05 -31.39
CA LEU A 75 -14.95 -4.74 -32.03
C LEU A 75 -13.56 -4.57 -32.65
N ALA A 76 -12.50 -5.00 -31.97
CA ALA A 76 -11.13 -4.97 -32.50
C ALA A 76 -10.99 -5.80 -33.78
N SER A 77 -11.63 -6.98 -33.83
CA SER A 77 -11.63 -7.85 -35.00
C SER A 77 -12.37 -7.21 -36.17
N ALA A 78 -13.55 -6.62 -35.92
CA ALA A 78 -14.34 -5.91 -36.93
C ALA A 78 -13.60 -4.70 -37.51
N VAL A 79 -12.98 -3.88 -36.64
CA VAL A 79 -12.17 -2.72 -37.06
C VAL A 79 -10.96 -3.16 -37.89
N ARG A 80 -10.29 -4.25 -37.47
CA ARG A 80 -9.16 -4.82 -38.21
C ARG A 80 -9.54 -5.20 -39.64
N THR A 81 -10.64 -5.93 -39.81
CA THR A 81 -11.13 -6.35 -41.12
C THR A 81 -11.44 -5.15 -42.02
N GLN A 82 -12.07 -4.10 -41.47
CA GLN A 82 -12.37 -2.88 -42.22
C GLN A 82 -11.10 -2.14 -42.65
N ILE A 83 -10.13 -1.97 -41.77
CA ILE A 83 -8.86 -1.30 -42.13
C ILE A 83 -8.12 -2.09 -43.21
N GLN A 84 -8.06 -3.42 -43.09
CA GLN A 84 -7.42 -4.27 -44.09
C GLN A 84 -8.13 -4.26 -45.44
N SER A 85 -9.45 -3.99 -45.48
CA SER A 85 -10.20 -3.82 -46.74
C SER A 85 -9.86 -2.51 -47.47
N ILE A 86 -9.46 -1.48 -46.73
CA ILE A 86 -9.06 -0.18 -47.27
C ILE A 86 -7.62 -0.25 -47.78
N ASP A 87 -6.70 -0.76 -46.95
CA ASP A 87 -5.30 -0.93 -47.32
C ASP A 87 -4.71 -2.18 -46.63
N PRO A 88 -4.52 -3.29 -47.37
CA PRO A 88 -3.93 -4.52 -46.86
C PRO A 88 -2.47 -4.37 -46.41
N GLY A 89 -1.77 -3.34 -46.90
CA GLY A 89 -0.36 -3.08 -46.62
C GLY A 89 -0.12 -2.35 -45.29
N LEU A 90 -1.17 -1.84 -44.63
CA LEU A 90 -1.04 -1.15 -43.35
C LEU A 90 -0.74 -2.13 -42.20
N PRO A 91 0.42 -2.01 -41.54
CA PRO A 91 0.72 -2.82 -40.37
C PRO A 91 -0.11 -2.35 -39.17
N LEU A 92 -1.13 -3.14 -38.81
CA LEU A 92 -1.86 -2.96 -37.56
C LEU A 92 -1.04 -3.52 -36.40
N ALA A 93 -0.27 -2.65 -35.75
CA ALA A 93 0.50 -2.97 -34.56
C ALA A 93 -0.27 -2.59 -33.28
N ASN A 94 -0.02 -3.32 -32.19
CA ASN A 94 -0.45 -2.98 -30.83
C ASN A 94 -1.96 -2.79 -30.63
N ILE A 95 -2.79 -3.65 -31.22
CA ILE A 95 -4.24 -3.69 -30.93
C ILE A 95 -4.43 -4.12 -29.48
N ARG A 96 -4.95 -3.22 -28.65
CA ARG A 96 -5.09 -3.43 -27.20
C ARG A 96 -6.41 -2.87 -26.71
N THR A 97 -7.02 -3.57 -25.77
CA THR A 97 -8.20 -3.06 -25.06
C THR A 97 -7.76 -2.02 -24.02
N PHE A 98 -8.64 -1.07 -23.71
CA PHE A 98 -8.35 -0.08 -22.68
C PHE A 98 -8.06 -0.73 -21.31
N TYR A 99 -8.75 -1.83 -20.99
CA TYR A 99 -8.47 -2.64 -19.80
C TYR A 99 -7.06 -3.22 -19.78
N ALA A 100 -6.55 -3.74 -20.90
CA ALA A 100 -5.18 -4.26 -20.97
C ALA A 100 -4.14 -3.15 -20.74
N VAL A 101 -4.37 -1.96 -21.31
CA VAL A 101 -3.49 -0.78 -21.11
C VAL A 101 -3.48 -0.34 -19.63
N ILE A 102 -4.65 -0.33 -18.98
CA ILE A 102 -4.73 -0.04 -17.54
C ILE A 102 -4.02 -1.12 -16.73
N ALA A 103 -4.26 -2.40 -17.03
CA ALA A 103 -3.69 -3.51 -16.28
C ALA A 103 -2.15 -3.52 -16.32
N GLU A 104 -1.55 -3.24 -17.48
CA GLU A 104 -0.10 -3.13 -17.61
C GLU A 104 0.48 -1.93 -16.87
N SER A 105 -0.26 -0.81 -16.81
CA SER A 105 0.15 0.36 -16.03
C SER A 105 0.23 0.06 -14.52
N VAL A 106 -0.48 -0.97 -14.05
CA VAL A 106 -0.50 -1.38 -12.63
C VAL A 106 0.37 -2.62 -12.37
N ALA A 107 0.72 -3.39 -13.40
CA ALA A 107 1.41 -4.68 -13.27
C ALA A 107 2.75 -4.61 -12.49
N PRO A 108 3.67 -3.65 -12.71
CA PRO A 108 4.89 -3.55 -11.93
C PRO A 108 4.63 -3.28 -10.43
N ARG A 109 3.56 -2.54 -10.13
CA ARG A 109 3.21 -2.15 -8.76
C ARG A 109 2.62 -3.31 -7.96
N ARG A 110 1.97 -4.26 -8.63
CA ARG A 110 1.32 -5.42 -7.99
C ARG A 110 2.33 -6.37 -7.35
N LEU A 111 3.44 -6.65 -8.03
CA LEU A 111 4.47 -7.59 -7.54
C LEU A 111 5.11 -7.07 -6.24
N SER A 112 5.48 -5.78 -6.21
CA SER A 112 6.05 -5.15 -5.01
C SER A 112 5.08 -5.18 -3.82
N VAL A 113 3.79 -4.90 -4.06
CA VAL A 113 2.76 -4.96 -3.00
C VAL A 113 2.61 -6.38 -2.46
N VAL A 114 2.62 -7.39 -3.33
CA VAL A 114 2.54 -8.80 -2.90
C VAL A 114 3.76 -9.19 -2.07
N LEU A 115 4.97 -8.86 -2.52
CA LEU A 115 6.20 -9.16 -1.77
C LEU A 115 6.24 -8.47 -0.41
N LEU A 116 5.88 -7.17 -0.35
CA LEU A 116 5.77 -6.45 0.92
C LEU A 116 4.73 -7.09 1.84
N GLY A 117 3.59 -7.53 1.29
CA GLY A 117 2.55 -8.24 2.05
C GLY A 117 3.06 -9.55 2.64
N VAL A 118 3.83 -10.33 1.87
CA VAL A 118 4.46 -11.58 2.36
C VAL A 118 5.47 -11.29 3.46
N PHE A 119 6.36 -10.31 3.28
CA PHE A 119 7.33 -9.95 4.32
C PHE A 119 6.66 -9.42 5.58
N ALA A 120 5.61 -8.61 5.46
CA ALA A 120 4.82 -8.15 6.60
C ALA A 120 4.18 -9.34 7.35
N ALA A 121 3.61 -10.30 6.63
CA ALA A 121 3.04 -11.50 7.24
C ALA A 121 4.09 -12.34 7.99
N VAL A 122 5.26 -12.56 7.38
CA VAL A 122 6.37 -13.28 8.02
C VAL A 122 6.87 -12.53 9.26
N ALA A 123 7.01 -11.20 9.19
CA ALA A 123 7.42 -10.38 10.32
C ALA A 123 6.42 -10.47 11.49
N VAL A 124 5.12 -10.43 11.21
CA VAL A 124 4.07 -10.61 12.22
C VAL A 124 4.14 -12.01 12.85
N LEU A 125 4.37 -13.06 12.06
CA LEU A 125 4.55 -14.42 12.57
C LEU A 125 5.77 -14.52 13.49
N LEU A 126 6.92 -14.01 13.06
CA LEU A 126 8.15 -14.02 13.87
C LEU A 126 7.98 -13.23 15.17
N ALA A 127 7.37 -12.04 15.11
CA ALA A 127 7.06 -11.25 16.29
C ALA A 127 6.13 -12.02 17.25
N SER A 128 5.11 -12.69 16.70
CA SER A 128 4.15 -13.51 17.47
C SER A 128 4.86 -14.64 18.22
N VAL A 129 5.73 -15.38 17.53
CA VAL A 129 6.51 -16.48 18.13
C VAL A 129 7.47 -15.94 19.20
N GLY A 130 8.14 -14.82 18.94
CA GLY A 130 9.05 -14.18 19.89
C GLY A 130 8.33 -13.71 21.17
N ILE A 131 7.16 -13.07 21.02
CA ILE A 131 6.33 -12.66 22.15
C ILE A 131 5.88 -13.88 22.96
N TYR A 132 5.44 -14.95 22.30
CA TYR A 132 5.06 -16.19 22.98
C TYR A 132 6.22 -16.82 23.76
N GLY A 133 7.40 -16.93 23.14
CA GLY A 133 8.60 -17.45 23.79
C GLY A 133 9.00 -16.63 25.02
N LEU A 134 9.06 -15.31 24.87
CA LEU A 134 9.42 -14.40 25.96
C LEU A 134 8.40 -14.44 27.11
N MET A 135 7.10 -14.40 26.80
CA MET A 135 6.05 -14.42 27.82
C MET A 135 5.98 -15.77 28.55
N SER A 136 6.10 -16.88 27.81
CA SER A 136 6.17 -18.21 28.40
C SER A 136 7.37 -18.33 29.34
N PHE A 137 8.54 -17.83 28.94
CA PHE A 137 9.74 -17.83 29.78
C PHE A 137 9.57 -17.00 31.04
N LEU A 138 9.06 -15.76 30.92
CA LEU A 138 8.86 -14.86 32.07
C LEU A 138 7.83 -15.39 33.08
N VAL A 139 6.81 -16.11 32.62
CA VAL A 139 5.82 -16.74 33.51
C VAL A 139 6.43 -17.95 34.21
N VAL A 140 7.16 -18.80 33.49
CA VAL A 140 7.84 -19.98 34.07
C VAL A 140 8.90 -19.57 35.09
N GLN A 141 9.64 -18.48 34.86
CA GLN A 141 10.64 -18.01 35.83
C GLN A 141 10.01 -17.49 37.13
N ARG A 142 8.71 -17.16 37.12
CA ARG A 142 7.96 -16.66 38.29
C ARG A 142 7.05 -17.70 38.94
N THR A 143 7.00 -18.93 38.44
CA THR A 143 6.19 -20.00 39.07
C THR A 143 6.62 -20.28 40.51
N HIS A 144 7.89 -20.08 40.86
CA HIS A 144 8.38 -20.25 42.22
C HIS A 144 7.81 -19.19 43.20
N GLU A 145 7.82 -17.91 42.82
CA GLU A 145 7.17 -16.83 43.60
C GLU A 145 5.66 -17.05 43.72
N ILE A 146 5.04 -17.55 42.66
CA ILE A 146 3.60 -17.86 42.59
C ILE A 146 3.27 -19.02 43.54
N GLY A 147 4.09 -20.09 43.56
CA GLY A 147 3.92 -21.24 44.44
C GLY A 147 4.01 -20.86 45.92
N VAL A 148 4.97 -20.02 46.29
CA VAL A 148 5.11 -19.52 47.68
C VAL A 148 3.89 -18.69 48.10
N ARG A 149 3.38 -17.79 47.24
CA ARG A 149 2.18 -17.00 47.55
C ARG A 149 0.91 -17.84 47.66
N MET A 150 0.76 -18.84 46.79
CA MET A 150 -0.33 -19.81 46.85
C MET A 150 -0.27 -20.62 48.16
N ALA A 151 0.91 -21.03 48.62
CA ALA A 151 1.11 -21.71 49.90
C ALA A 151 0.79 -20.81 51.11
N LEU A 152 0.96 -19.50 50.98
CA LEU A 152 0.54 -18.50 51.98
C LEU A 152 -0.96 -18.13 51.92
N GLY A 153 -1.75 -18.82 51.08
CA GLY A 153 -3.20 -18.65 51.00
C GLY A 153 -3.70 -17.60 49.99
N ALA A 154 -2.83 -17.10 49.10
CA ALA A 154 -3.26 -16.17 48.07
C ALA A 154 -4.25 -16.83 47.08
N GLN A 155 -5.32 -16.13 46.74
CA GLN A 155 -6.34 -16.63 45.82
C GLN A 155 -5.78 -16.65 44.39
N ARG A 156 -6.10 -17.69 43.60
CA ARG A 156 -5.63 -17.83 42.19
C ARG A 156 -5.91 -16.60 41.33
N ALA A 157 -6.99 -15.87 41.64
CA ALA A 157 -7.38 -14.63 40.96
C ALA A 157 -6.39 -13.47 41.19
N ASP A 158 -5.82 -13.34 42.39
CA ASP A 158 -4.88 -12.26 42.72
C ASP A 158 -3.55 -12.44 41.99
N VAL A 159 -3.08 -13.69 41.89
CA VAL A 159 -1.90 -14.05 41.13
C VAL A 159 -2.12 -13.79 39.64
N MET A 160 -3.26 -14.24 39.10
CA MET A 160 -3.61 -14.04 37.70
C MET A 160 -3.64 -12.54 37.34
N ARG A 161 -4.24 -11.70 38.20
CA ARG A 161 -4.33 -10.25 38.00
C ARG A 161 -2.96 -9.58 38.01
N LEU A 162 -2.04 -10.03 38.87
CA LEU A 162 -0.68 -9.50 38.94
C LEU A 162 0.14 -9.84 37.68
N VAL A 163 0.04 -11.08 37.20
CA VAL A 163 0.75 -11.55 36.01
C VAL A 163 0.21 -10.85 34.76
N ILE A 164 -1.11 -10.80 34.60
CA ILE A 164 -1.77 -10.11 33.47
C ILE A 164 -1.49 -8.61 33.52
N GLY A 165 -1.51 -7.97 34.69
CA GLY A 165 -1.20 -6.55 34.82
C GLY A 165 0.22 -6.18 34.39
N ARG A 166 1.21 -7.01 34.72
CA ARG A 166 2.59 -6.84 34.25
C ARG A 166 2.72 -7.10 32.74
N ALA A 167 2.05 -8.13 32.23
CA ALA A 167 2.00 -8.42 30.80
C ALA A 167 1.44 -7.23 30.02
N LEU A 168 0.29 -6.70 30.45
CA LEU A 168 -0.36 -5.52 29.86
C LEU A 168 0.55 -4.30 29.86
N LYS A 169 1.29 -4.06 30.95
CA LYS A 169 2.23 -2.93 31.03
C LYS A 169 3.37 -3.07 30.02
N LEU A 170 3.92 -4.26 29.87
CA LEU A 170 4.97 -4.55 28.88
C LEU A 170 4.46 -4.42 27.45
N ILE A 171 3.27 -4.95 27.17
CA ILE A 171 2.59 -4.81 25.87
C ILE A 171 2.37 -3.33 25.56
N ALA A 172 1.81 -2.55 26.50
CA ALA A 172 1.55 -1.13 26.28
C ALA A 172 2.81 -0.32 25.95
N ILE A 173 3.91 -0.56 26.68
CA ILE A 173 5.19 0.12 26.42
C ILE A 173 5.75 -0.32 25.06
N GLY A 174 5.76 -1.63 24.78
CA GLY A 174 6.25 -2.16 23.50
C GLY A 174 5.45 -1.63 22.31
N THR A 175 4.12 -1.58 22.42
CA THR A 175 3.23 -1.02 21.40
C THR A 175 3.49 0.48 21.20
N ALA A 176 3.64 1.26 22.27
CA ALA A 176 3.93 2.69 22.16
C ALA A 176 5.27 2.95 21.44
N VAL A 177 6.33 2.23 21.83
CA VAL A 177 7.65 2.34 21.21
C VAL A 177 7.61 1.87 19.75
N GLY A 178 6.96 0.75 19.47
CA GLY A 178 6.80 0.20 18.12
C GLY A 178 6.04 1.15 17.18
N LEU A 179 4.95 1.77 17.67
CA LEU A 179 4.21 2.78 16.91
C LEU A 179 5.07 4.00 16.61
N MET A 180 5.84 4.50 17.58
CA MET A 180 6.76 5.61 17.34
C MET A 180 7.81 5.26 16.29
N MET A 181 8.47 4.10 16.40
CA MET A 181 9.44 3.64 15.39
C MET A 181 8.81 3.51 14.01
N ALA A 182 7.63 2.89 13.93
CA ALA A 182 6.92 2.71 12.66
C ALA A 182 6.59 4.06 11.99
N LEU A 183 6.13 5.05 12.75
CA LEU A 183 5.89 6.41 12.26
C LEU A 183 7.17 7.08 11.73
N PHE A 184 8.29 6.95 12.45
CA PHE A 184 9.57 7.47 12.00
C PHE A 184 10.06 6.77 10.73
N SER A 185 9.94 5.44 10.65
CA SER A 185 10.28 4.67 9.45
C SER A 185 9.40 5.06 8.26
N THR A 186 8.08 5.26 8.45
CA THR A 186 7.20 5.75 7.39
C THR A 186 7.65 7.13 6.88
N ARG A 187 8.03 8.05 7.77
CA ARG A 187 8.57 9.36 7.37
C ARG A 187 9.89 9.24 6.61
N ALA A 188 10.80 8.39 7.05
CA ALA A 188 12.06 8.15 6.34
C ALA A 188 11.83 7.55 4.94
N LEU A 189 10.88 6.60 4.83
CA LEU A 189 10.48 6.02 3.55
C LEU A 189 9.80 7.04 2.64
N GLN A 190 9.00 7.96 3.17
CA GLN A 190 8.43 9.06 2.39
C GLN A 190 9.50 10.02 1.85
N ALA A 191 10.60 10.22 2.58
CA ALA A 191 11.70 11.05 2.12
C ALA A 191 12.53 10.37 1.01
N LEU A 192 12.59 9.03 1.01
CA LEU A 192 13.40 8.25 0.08
C LEU A 192 12.62 7.76 -1.17
N LEU A 193 11.33 7.43 -1.01
CA LEU A 193 10.44 7.02 -2.09
C LEU A 193 9.41 8.13 -2.37
N TYR A 194 9.45 8.66 -3.58
CA TYR A 194 8.51 9.67 -4.03
C TYR A 194 7.06 9.17 -3.89
N ARG A 195 6.26 9.86 -3.06
CA ARG A 195 4.81 9.65 -2.87
C ARG A 195 4.36 8.26 -2.39
N VAL A 196 4.96 7.73 -1.31
CA VAL A 196 4.26 6.78 -0.44
C VAL A 196 3.14 7.53 0.28
N SER A 197 1.88 7.10 0.08
CA SER A 197 0.70 7.73 0.68
C SER A 197 0.82 7.82 2.20
N ALA A 198 0.22 8.86 2.77
CA ALA A 198 0.22 9.17 4.19
C ALA A 198 -0.26 7.98 5.04
N ILE A 199 0.38 7.82 6.20
CA ILE A 199 0.07 6.92 7.32
C ILE A 199 -1.31 6.26 7.16
N ASP A 200 -1.31 4.99 6.76
CA ASP A 200 -2.54 4.22 6.61
C ASP A 200 -3.03 3.76 8.00
N LEU A 201 -3.80 4.63 8.65
CA LEU A 201 -4.41 4.40 9.97
C LEU A 201 -5.07 3.01 10.09
N PRO A 202 -5.89 2.55 9.11
CA PRO A 202 -6.44 1.20 9.10
C PRO A 202 -5.39 0.11 9.28
N THR A 203 -4.28 0.15 8.53
CA THR A 203 -3.21 -0.84 8.61
C THR A 203 -2.50 -0.80 9.97
N PHE A 204 -2.18 0.39 10.47
CA PHE A 204 -1.58 0.56 11.80
C PHE A 204 -2.48 -0.01 12.90
N PHE A 205 -3.78 0.29 12.85
CA PHE A 205 -4.75 -0.20 13.81
C PHE A 205 -4.89 -1.72 13.74
N PHE A 206 -5.04 -2.28 12.53
CA PHE A 206 -5.17 -3.73 12.32
C PHE A 206 -3.96 -4.50 12.83
N VAL A 207 -2.74 -4.09 12.46
CA VAL A 207 -1.50 -4.77 12.90
C VAL A 207 -1.34 -4.68 14.41
N THR A 208 -1.58 -3.50 14.99
CA THR A 208 -1.50 -3.29 16.45
C THR A 208 -2.51 -4.17 17.19
N PHE A 209 -3.75 -4.25 16.68
CA PHE A 209 -4.81 -5.06 17.25
C PHE A 209 -4.50 -6.56 17.18
N VAL A 210 -4.00 -7.04 16.03
CA VAL A 210 -3.59 -8.45 15.85
C VAL A 210 -2.45 -8.80 16.81
N LEU A 211 -1.40 -7.97 16.91
CA LEU A 211 -0.29 -8.22 17.82
C LEU A 211 -0.72 -8.16 19.29
N ALA A 212 -1.64 -7.26 19.65
CA ALA A 212 -2.20 -7.20 21.01
C ALA A 212 -2.99 -8.47 21.34
N LEU A 213 -3.82 -8.98 20.41
CA LEU A 213 -4.54 -10.25 20.57
C LEU A 213 -3.58 -11.42 20.73
N VAL A 214 -2.53 -11.49 19.92
CA VAL A 214 -1.50 -12.53 20.04
C VAL A 214 -0.80 -12.46 21.39
N ALA A 215 -0.39 -11.26 21.83
CA ALA A 215 0.29 -11.08 23.11
C ALA A 215 -0.62 -11.44 24.31
N LEU A 216 -1.92 -11.12 24.22
CA LEU A 216 -2.92 -11.52 25.21
C LEU A 216 -3.11 -13.04 25.24
N ALA A 217 -3.28 -13.68 24.08
CA ALA A 217 -3.39 -15.14 23.99
C ALA A 217 -2.13 -15.84 24.53
N ALA A 218 -0.96 -15.33 24.16
CA ALA A 218 0.35 -15.83 24.56
C ALA A 218 0.64 -15.64 26.06
N SER A 219 0.05 -14.64 26.71
CA SER A 219 0.17 -14.43 28.16
C SER A 219 -0.89 -15.21 28.95
N TYR A 220 -2.08 -15.38 28.39
CA TYR A 220 -3.18 -16.10 29.03
C TYR A 220 -2.93 -17.61 29.13
N LEU A 221 -2.46 -18.25 28.05
CA LEU A 221 -2.18 -19.70 28.01
C LEU A 221 -1.20 -20.19 29.09
N PRO A 222 0.01 -19.61 29.24
CA PRO A 222 0.94 -20.02 30.29
C PRO A 222 0.49 -19.59 31.69
N ALA A 223 -0.20 -18.44 31.86
CA ALA A 223 -0.76 -18.05 33.15
C ALA A 223 -1.85 -19.04 33.62
N GLN A 224 -2.69 -19.52 32.69
CA GLN A 224 -3.68 -20.55 32.95
C GLN A 224 -3.03 -21.90 33.28
N ARG A 225 -1.95 -22.27 32.57
CA ARG A 225 -1.17 -23.48 32.91
C ARG A 225 -0.51 -23.37 34.27
N ALA A 226 0.11 -22.24 34.62
CA ALA A 226 0.76 -22.03 35.91
C ALA A 226 -0.22 -22.02 37.10
N THR A 227 -1.46 -21.54 36.89
CA THR A 227 -2.51 -21.53 37.92
C THR A 227 -3.29 -22.85 38.03
N ARG A 228 -3.23 -23.71 37.00
CA ARG A 228 -3.78 -25.08 37.00
C ARG A 228 -2.76 -26.15 37.34
N ALA A 229 -1.45 -25.87 37.22
CA ALA A 229 -0.41 -26.77 37.66
C ALA A 229 -0.57 -27.01 39.16
N ASP A 230 -0.68 -28.28 39.53
CA ASP A 230 -0.92 -28.68 40.91
C ASP A 230 0.21 -28.16 41.82
N PRO A 231 -0.10 -27.45 42.93
CA PRO A 231 0.91 -26.90 43.84
C PRO A 231 1.92 -27.94 44.34
N MET A 232 1.53 -29.22 44.33
CA MET A 232 2.34 -30.35 44.75
C MET A 232 3.48 -30.70 43.77
N VAL A 233 3.35 -30.44 42.48
CA VAL A 233 4.40 -30.74 41.48
C VAL A 233 5.47 -29.64 41.44
N ALA A 234 5.11 -28.40 41.79
CA ALA A 234 6.06 -27.28 41.87
C ALA A 234 7.08 -27.41 43.02
N LEU A 235 6.80 -28.26 44.02
CA LEU A 235 7.68 -28.55 45.15
C LEU A 235 8.57 -29.79 44.95
N SER A 236 8.38 -30.57 43.87
CA SER A 236 9.12 -31.82 43.63
C SER A 236 10.23 -31.72 42.58
N HIS A 237 10.57 -30.53 42.09
CA HIS A 237 11.76 -30.31 41.27
C HIS A 237 12.79 -29.51 42.06
N ASN A 238 13.52 -30.27 42.90
CA ASN A 238 14.85 -29.91 43.37
C ASN A 238 15.88 -30.26 42.27
N PRO A 239 16.99 -29.54 42.20
CA PRO A 239 18.25 -30.17 42.59
C PRO A 239 18.63 -29.80 44.02
#